data_AF-A0A3C1DT04-F1
#
_entry.id   AF-A0A3C1DT04-F1
#
_cell.length_a   1.000
_cell.length_b   1.000
_cell.length_c   1.000
_cell.angle_alpha   90.00
_cell.angle_beta   90.00
_cell.angle_gamma   90.00
#
_symmetry.space_group_name_H-M   'P 1'
#
loop_
_entity.id
_entity.type
_entity.pdbx_description
1 polymer ?
#
loop_
_entity_poly.entity_id
_entity_poly.type
_entity_poly.pdbx_seq_one_letter_code
_entity_poly.pdbx_strand_id
1 'polypeptide(L)'
;MTSDATSSTDPHTLPDVHGLRIGVLGGTGDQGRGLARRFAMAGLSVSVGSRDAARATEVAQSIGDGVVGYDNAECAAGSDVVIVAVPWDGHAATVESLASVLAGKIVVDCVNPLGFDKQGAYALAVEDGSAAQQAARLLPDSAVVAAFNNIPAPLLL
;
A
#
# COMPACT_ATOMS: atom_id res chain seq x y z
N MET A 1 33.83 -31.98 -9.91
CA MET A 1 33.16 -30.93 -10.67
C MET A 1 31.67 -31.16 -10.54
N THR A 2 31.06 -30.64 -9.48
CA THR A 2 29.62 -30.74 -9.24
C THR A 2 28.93 -29.68 -10.09
N SER A 3 28.16 -30.14 -11.06
CA SER A 3 27.25 -29.36 -11.88
C SER A 3 26.24 -28.66 -10.96
N ASP A 4 26.38 -27.34 -10.83
CA ASP A 4 25.40 -26.50 -10.15
C ASP A 4 24.20 -26.33 -11.09
N ALA A 5 23.13 -27.07 -10.81
CA ALA A 5 21.91 -27.03 -11.61
C ALA A 5 21.18 -25.73 -11.30
N THR A 6 21.23 -24.79 -12.25
CA THR A 6 20.35 -23.62 -12.26
C THR A 6 18.90 -24.11 -12.36
N SER A 7 18.19 -24.23 -11.23
CA SER A 7 16.75 -24.48 -11.27
C SER A 7 16.07 -23.20 -11.76
N SER A 8 15.76 -23.19 -13.05
CA SER A 8 14.91 -22.18 -13.67
C SER A 8 13.52 -22.26 -13.06
N THR A 9 13.25 -21.50 -12.01
CA THR A 9 11.91 -21.32 -11.44
C THR A 9 11.01 -20.69 -12.51
N ASP A 10 9.83 -21.26 -12.73
CA ASP A 10 8.82 -20.68 -13.63
C ASP A 10 8.46 -19.26 -13.15
N PRO A 11 8.60 -18.21 -14.00
CA PRO A 11 8.32 -16.83 -13.62
C PRO A 11 6.85 -16.58 -13.24
N HIS A 12 5.94 -17.52 -13.53
CA HIS A 12 4.53 -17.46 -13.15
C HIS A 12 4.22 -18.14 -11.81
N THR A 13 5.19 -18.79 -11.19
CA THR A 13 5.01 -19.38 -9.86
C THR A 13 4.95 -18.26 -8.81
N LEU A 14 3.83 -18.16 -8.10
CA LEU A 14 3.62 -17.19 -7.03
C LEU A 14 3.72 -17.87 -5.66
N PRO A 15 4.26 -17.19 -4.63
CA PRO A 15 4.24 -17.71 -3.28
C PRO A 15 2.80 -17.74 -2.72
N ASP A 16 2.56 -18.62 -1.75
CA ASP A 16 1.34 -18.56 -0.95
C ASP A 16 1.37 -17.32 -0.03
N VAL A 17 0.26 -16.58 -0.01
CA VAL A 17 0.10 -15.33 0.75
C VAL A 17 -1.11 -15.33 1.68
N HIS A 18 -1.88 -16.42 1.78
CA HIS A 18 -3.15 -16.44 2.53
C HIS A 18 -2.99 -16.15 4.04
N GLY A 19 -1.79 -16.31 4.61
CA GLY A 19 -1.49 -16.01 6.00
C GLY A 19 -1.04 -14.57 6.28
N LEU A 20 -0.89 -13.72 5.26
CA LEU A 20 -0.40 -12.35 5.42
C LEU A 20 -1.51 -11.39 5.83
N ARG A 21 -1.15 -10.41 6.66
CA ARG A 21 -1.99 -9.27 7.02
C ARG A 21 -1.63 -8.05 6.18
N ILE A 22 -2.64 -7.43 5.57
CA ILE A 22 -2.47 -6.26 4.71
C ILE A 22 -2.97 -5.02 5.44
N GLY A 23 -2.11 -4.01 5.57
CA GLY A 23 -2.48 -2.69 6.08
C GLY A 23 -2.56 -1.67 4.95
N VAL A 24 -3.59 -0.84 4.94
CA VAL A 24 -3.77 0.20 3.91
C VAL A 24 -3.73 1.58 4.57
N LEU A 25 -2.59 2.27 4.47
CA LEU A 25 -2.40 3.62 5.00
C LEU A 25 -3.16 4.64 4.18
N GLY A 26 -3.83 5.58 4.86
CA GLY A 26 -4.76 6.49 4.18
C GLY A 26 -5.95 5.76 3.56
N GLY A 27 -6.26 4.55 4.03
CA GLY A 27 -7.17 3.63 3.37
C GLY A 27 -8.65 4.03 3.39
N THR A 28 -8.99 5.21 3.92
CA THR A 28 -10.36 5.73 3.98
C THR A 28 -10.85 6.38 2.68
N GLY A 29 -9.97 6.57 1.70
CA GLY A 29 -10.33 7.02 0.35
C GLY A 29 -10.73 5.86 -0.58
N ASP A 30 -11.19 6.17 -1.78
CA ASP A 30 -11.74 5.16 -2.71
C ASP A 30 -10.75 4.05 -3.07
N GLN A 31 -9.48 4.40 -3.35
CA GLN A 31 -8.44 3.41 -3.65
C GLN A 31 -8.24 2.45 -2.49
N GLY A 32 -8.05 3.00 -1.29
CA GLY A 32 -7.80 2.18 -0.11
C GLY A 32 -8.99 1.29 0.26
N ARG A 33 -10.21 1.83 0.22
CA ARG A 33 -11.45 1.07 0.43
C ARG A 33 -11.61 -0.05 -0.58
N GLY A 34 -11.37 0.25 -1.86
CA GLY A 34 -11.47 -0.71 -2.94
C GLY A 34 -10.49 -1.87 -2.78
N LEU A 35 -9.21 -1.56 -2.54
CA LEU A 35 -8.19 -2.57 -2.30
C LEU A 35 -8.52 -3.41 -1.06
N ALA A 36 -8.86 -2.75 0.05
CA ALA A 36 -9.21 -3.44 1.29
C ALA A 36 -10.38 -4.40 1.11
N ARG A 37 -11.45 -3.97 0.42
CA ARG A 37 -12.59 -4.81 0.07
C ARG A 37 -12.17 -6.05 -0.72
N ARG A 38 -11.38 -5.87 -1.78
CA ARG A 38 -10.99 -7.00 -2.65
C ARG A 38 -10.08 -8.00 -1.95
N PHE A 39 -9.16 -7.54 -1.10
CA PHE A 39 -8.33 -8.43 -0.30
C PHE A 39 -9.13 -9.18 0.76
N ALA A 40 -10.06 -8.52 1.44
CA ALA A 40 -10.95 -9.17 2.40
C ALA A 40 -11.85 -10.23 1.73
N MET A 41 -12.41 -9.93 0.55
CA MET A 41 -13.18 -10.90 -0.25
C MET A 41 -12.34 -12.12 -0.68
N ALA A 42 -11.03 -11.96 -0.82
CA ALA A 42 -10.10 -13.05 -1.09
C ALA A 42 -9.69 -13.85 0.16
N GLY A 43 -10.23 -13.50 1.34
CA GLY A 43 -9.98 -14.19 2.60
C GLY A 43 -8.76 -13.69 3.38
N LEU A 44 -8.14 -12.58 2.98
CA LEU A 44 -7.01 -11.99 3.68
C LEU A 44 -7.47 -11.13 4.86
N SER A 45 -6.64 -11.08 5.91
CA SER A 45 -6.86 -10.17 7.04
C SER A 45 -6.41 -8.76 6.66
N VAL A 46 -7.32 -7.79 6.70
CA VAL A 46 -7.05 -6.43 6.24
C VAL A 46 -7.27 -5.40 7.35
N SER A 47 -6.37 -4.42 7.43
CA SER A 47 -6.55 -3.22 8.24
C SER A 47 -6.55 -1.96 7.37
N VAL A 48 -7.40 -1.00 7.74
CA VAL A 48 -7.46 0.34 7.14
C VAL A 48 -6.89 1.35 8.14
N GLY A 49 -5.89 2.11 7.69
CA GLY A 49 -5.26 3.17 8.46
C GLY A 49 -5.81 4.56 8.12
N SER A 50 -5.92 5.42 9.13
CA SER A 50 -6.27 6.83 8.98
C SER A 50 -5.48 7.68 9.98
N ARG A 51 -5.47 9.00 9.79
CA ARG A 51 -5.04 9.95 10.84
C ARG A 51 -6.07 10.05 11.98
N ASP A 52 -7.30 9.62 11.70
CA ASP A 52 -8.42 9.53 12.63
C ASP A 52 -8.88 8.07 12.71
N ALA A 53 -8.58 7.42 13.83
CA ALA A 53 -8.91 6.01 14.06
C ALA A 53 -10.43 5.74 14.05
N ALA A 54 -11.25 6.70 14.49
CA ALA A 54 -12.70 6.55 14.48
C ALA A 54 -13.22 6.53 13.03
N ARG A 55 -12.69 7.41 12.17
CA ARG A 55 -12.98 7.40 10.73
C ARG A 55 -12.54 6.08 10.08
N ALA A 56 -11.37 5.55 10.42
CA ALA A 56 -10.94 4.25 9.90
C ALA A 56 -11.88 3.12 10.32
N THR A 57 -12.32 3.12 11.58
CA THR A 57 -13.26 2.13 12.13
C THR A 57 -14.60 2.17 11.39
N GLU A 58 -15.18 3.35 11.20
CA GLU A 58 -16.42 3.53 10.45
C GLU A 58 -16.29 3.02 9.00
N VAL A 59 -15.19 3.37 8.33
CA VAL A 59 -14.95 2.93 6.95
C VAL A 59 -14.77 1.41 6.88
N ALA A 60 -14.01 0.80 7.80
CA ALA A 60 -13.83 -0.64 7.86
C ALA A 60 -15.19 -1.37 8.01
N GLN A 61 -16.04 -0.89 8.91
CA GLN A 61 -17.41 -1.41 9.08
C GLN A 61 -18.25 -1.30 7.80
N SER A 62 -18.07 -0.22 7.02
CA SER A 62 -18.78 -0.04 5.74
C SER A 62 -18.29 -0.98 4.63
N ILE A 63 -17.06 -1.50 4.74
CA ILE A 63 -16.49 -2.43 3.75
C ILE A 63 -17.02 -3.85 3.99
N GLY A 64 -17.09 -4.26 5.26
CA GLY A 64 -17.65 -5.55 5.68
C GLY A 64 -16.66 -6.41 6.46
N ASP A 65 -17.01 -7.69 6.59
CA ASP A 65 -16.24 -8.66 7.38
C ASP A 65 -14.79 -8.81 6.87
N GLY A 66 -13.86 -9.02 7.79
CA GLY A 66 -12.43 -9.21 7.47
C GLY A 66 -11.63 -7.91 7.36
N VAL A 67 -12.25 -6.75 7.58
CA VAL A 67 -11.57 -5.44 7.63
C VAL A 67 -11.71 -4.80 9.01
N VAL A 68 -10.61 -4.30 9.57
CA VAL A 68 -10.59 -3.55 10.83
C VAL A 68 -9.97 -2.17 10.62
N GLY A 69 -10.45 -1.15 11.32
CA GLY A 69 -9.92 0.21 11.24
C GLY A 69 -9.00 0.55 12.40
N TYR A 70 -7.90 1.26 12.12
CA TYR A 70 -6.94 1.76 13.11
C TYR A 70 -6.42 3.15 12.73
N ASP A 71 -5.66 3.79 13.61
CA ASP A 71 -4.76 4.83 13.14
C ASP A 71 -3.66 4.26 12.22
N ASN A 72 -2.99 5.13 11.46
CA ASN A 72 -1.95 4.70 10.51
C ASN A 72 -0.78 3.97 11.17
N ALA A 73 -0.40 4.31 12.41
CA ALA A 73 0.75 3.70 13.08
C ALA A 73 0.41 2.29 13.56
N GLU A 74 -0.76 2.10 14.18
CA GLU A 74 -1.26 0.79 14.58
C GLU A 74 -1.52 -0.11 13.37
N CYS A 75 -2.10 0.45 12.29
CA CYS A 75 -2.29 -0.24 11.01
C CYS A 75 -0.96 -0.75 10.44
N ALA A 76 0.07 0.10 10.38
CA ALA A 76 1.40 -0.28 9.91
C ALA A 76 2.05 -1.35 10.80
N ALA A 77 1.97 -1.19 12.13
CA ALA A 77 2.59 -2.09 13.08
C ALA A 77 2.01 -3.51 12.99
N GLY A 78 0.69 -3.62 12.86
CA GLY A 78 -0.05 -4.88 12.81
C GLY A 78 -0.03 -5.63 11.47
N SER A 79 0.63 -5.08 10.43
CA SER A 79 0.57 -5.60 9.07
C SER A 79 1.90 -6.19 8.60
N ASP A 80 1.85 -7.22 7.77
CA ASP A 80 3.04 -7.85 7.17
C ASP A 80 3.39 -7.17 5.83
N VAL A 81 2.36 -6.76 5.08
CA VAL A 81 2.45 -5.93 3.87
C VAL A 81 1.67 -4.64 4.11
N VAL A 82 2.29 -3.50 3.80
CA VAL A 82 1.68 -2.18 3.99
C VAL A 82 1.53 -1.48 2.65
N ILE A 83 0.32 -1.06 2.30
CA ILE A 83 0.00 -0.31 1.09
C ILE A 83 -0.14 1.17 1.44
N VAL A 84 0.58 2.03 0.72
CA VAL A 84 0.51 3.49 0.87
C VAL A 84 -0.49 4.06 -0.13
N ALA A 85 -1.69 4.44 0.35
CA ALA A 85 -2.79 4.96 -0.45
C ALA A 85 -3.17 6.41 -0.06
N VAL A 86 -2.17 7.24 0.23
CA VAL A 86 -2.35 8.67 0.56
C VAL A 86 -2.20 9.55 -0.69
N PRO A 87 -2.76 10.77 -0.68
CA PRO A 87 -2.47 11.76 -1.72
C PRO A 87 -0.97 12.12 -1.76
N TRP A 88 -0.48 12.51 -2.94
CA TRP A 88 0.92 12.86 -3.15
C TRP A 88 1.44 13.93 -2.16
N ASP A 89 0.66 14.98 -1.90
CA ASP A 89 1.04 16.06 -0.97
C ASP A 89 1.31 15.57 0.47
N GLY A 90 0.72 14.44 0.86
CA GLY A 90 0.92 13.82 2.19
C GLY A 90 1.88 12.63 2.20
N HIS A 91 2.42 12.24 1.04
CA HIS A 91 3.18 11.01 0.87
C HIS A 91 4.44 10.97 1.73
N ALA A 92 5.38 11.91 1.50
CA ALA A 92 6.66 11.94 2.20
C ALA A 92 6.48 11.98 3.73
N ALA A 93 5.64 12.89 4.23
CA ALA A 93 5.40 13.04 5.66
C ALA A 93 4.79 11.77 6.30
N THR A 94 3.86 11.12 5.61
CA THR A 94 3.26 9.86 6.10
C THR A 94 4.31 8.76 6.19
N VAL A 95 5.08 8.57 5.11
CA VAL A 95 6.08 7.51 5.02
C VAL A 95 7.20 7.73 6.05
N GLU A 96 7.74 8.95 6.13
CA GLU A 96 8.83 9.31 7.05
C GLU A 96 8.41 9.15 8.52
N SER A 97 7.19 9.57 8.89
CA SER A 97 6.70 9.43 10.27
C SER A 97 6.55 7.98 10.73
N LEU A 98 6.47 7.03 9.79
CA LEU A 98 6.29 5.60 10.05
C LEU A 98 7.55 4.78 9.77
N ALA A 99 8.69 5.40 9.45
CA ALA A 99 9.88 4.71 8.98
C ALA A 99 10.35 3.59 9.93
N SER A 100 10.36 3.85 11.23
CA SER A 100 10.73 2.86 12.25
C SER A 100 9.75 1.68 12.33
N VAL A 101 8.45 1.93 12.13
CA VAL A 101 7.40 0.92 12.17
C VAL A 101 7.39 0.08 10.88
N LEU A 102 7.80 0.67 9.76
CA LEU A 102 7.86 0.03 8.45
C LEU A 102 9.16 -0.74 8.19
N ALA A 103 10.18 -0.59 9.04
CA ALA A 103 11.43 -1.31 8.91
C ALA A 103 11.20 -2.84 8.85
N GLY A 104 11.83 -3.50 7.88
CA GLY A 104 11.71 -4.93 7.59
C GLY A 104 10.42 -5.37 6.89
N LYS A 105 9.47 -4.46 6.64
CA LYS A 105 8.19 -4.80 5.99
C LYS A 105 8.24 -4.59 4.48
N ILE A 106 7.30 -5.24 3.78
CA ILE A 106 7.01 -4.93 2.37
C ILE A 106 6.10 -3.70 2.35
N VAL A 107 6.53 -2.65 1.65
CA VAL A 107 5.78 -1.40 1.49
C VAL A 107 5.42 -1.20 0.03
N VAL A 108 4.14 -1.33 -0.29
CA VAL A 108 3.61 -1.16 -1.63
C VAL A 108 3.13 0.27 -1.81
N ASP A 109 3.78 1.02 -2.70
CA ASP A 109 3.41 2.38 -3.06
C ASP A 109 2.50 2.38 -4.29
N CYS A 110 1.28 2.90 -4.13
CA CYS A 110 0.32 3.08 -5.22
C CYS A 110 0.01 4.57 -5.51
N VAL A 111 0.85 5.49 -5.01
CA VAL A 111 0.66 6.94 -5.15
C VAL A 111 1.06 7.40 -6.54
N ASN A 112 0.19 8.22 -7.15
CA ASN A 112 0.42 8.84 -8.46
C ASN A 112 0.62 10.35 -8.27
N PRO A 113 1.84 10.89 -8.46
CA PRO A 113 2.11 12.33 -8.44
C PRO A 113 1.52 13.01 -9.67
N LEU A 114 0.26 13.43 -9.59
CA LEU A 114 -0.48 14.04 -10.69
C LEU A 114 -0.96 15.44 -10.34
N GLY A 115 -0.76 16.36 -11.27
CA GLY A 115 -1.42 17.66 -11.32
C GLY A 115 -2.58 17.63 -12.30
N PHE A 116 -3.50 18.59 -12.15
CA PHE A 116 -4.64 18.76 -13.04
C PHE A 116 -4.76 20.22 -13.48
N ASP A 117 -4.95 20.45 -14.77
CA ASP A 117 -5.20 21.76 -15.34
C ASP A 117 -6.38 21.71 -16.34
N LYS A 118 -6.53 22.75 -17.18
CA LYS A 118 -7.61 22.82 -18.17
C LYS A 118 -7.45 21.82 -19.33
N GLN A 119 -6.26 21.24 -19.50
CA GLN A 119 -5.93 20.29 -20.56
C GLN A 119 -5.99 18.84 -20.06
N GLY A 120 -6.04 18.62 -18.75
CA GLY A 120 -6.26 17.32 -18.13
C GLY A 120 -5.24 17.01 -17.05
N ALA A 121 -4.96 15.71 -16.88
CA ALA A 121 -3.95 15.23 -15.94
C ALA A 121 -2.55 15.33 -16.53
N TYR A 122 -1.56 15.70 -15.71
CA TYR A 122 -0.14 15.66 -16.06
C TYR A 122 0.69 15.14 -14.89
N ALA A 123 1.84 14.53 -15.18
CA ALA A 123 2.75 14.04 -14.17
C ALA A 123 3.53 15.18 -13.51
N LEU A 124 3.61 15.16 -12.18
CA LEU A 124 4.47 16.06 -11.41
C LEU A 124 5.92 15.57 -11.46
N ALA A 125 6.86 16.51 -11.49
CA ALA A 125 8.27 16.18 -11.31
C ALA A 125 8.54 15.79 -9.85
N VAL A 126 9.21 14.66 -9.65
CA VAL A 126 9.62 14.18 -8.32
C VAL A 126 11.14 14.15 -8.27
N GLU A 127 11.73 14.80 -7.27
CA GLU A 127 13.19 14.92 -7.12
C GLU A 127 13.90 13.56 -7.08
N ASP A 128 13.30 12.58 -6.38
CA ASP A 128 13.79 11.20 -6.28
C ASP A 128 13.53 10.35 -7.53
N GLY A 129 12.92 10.92 -8.57
CA GLY A 129 12.50 10.23 -9.79
C GLY A 129 11.02 9.84 -9.78
N SER A 130 10.52 9.23 -8.70
CA SER A 130 9.12 8.81 -8.56
C SER A 130 8.68 8.74 -7.09
N ALA A 131 7.37 8.59 -6.85
CA ALA A 131 6.83 8.38 -5.50
C ALA A 131 7.47 7.16 -4.82
N ALA A 132 7.54 6.03 -5.52
CA ALA A 132 8.13 4.80 -4.99
C ALA A 132 9.64 4.94 -4.71
N GLN A 133 10.38 5.69 -5.53
CA GLN A 133 11.80 5.98 -5.25
C GLN A 133 11.97 6.92 -4.06
N GLN A 134 11.07 7.90 -3.88
CA GLN A 134 11.04 8.72 -2.67
C GLN A 134 10.74 7.85 -1.43
N ALA A 135 9.77 6.94 -1.51
CA ALA A 135 9.48 6.00 -0.43
C ALA A 135 10.70 5.12 -0.11
N ALA A 136 11.38 4.58 -1.13
CA ALA A 136 12.59 3.77 -0.94
C ALA A 136 13.74 4.55 -0.30
N ARG A 137 13.93 5.83 -0.64
CA ARG A 137 14.91 6.69 0.03
C ARG A 137 14.56 6.93 1.50
N LEU A 138 13.29 7.17 1.80
CA LEU A 138 12.81 7.45 3.16
C LEU A 138 12.72 6.19 4.03
N LEU A 139 12.61 5.02 3.42
CA LEU A 139 12.48 3.71 4.07
C LEU A 139 13.63 2.77 3.68
N PRO A 140 14.89 3.08 4.04
CA PRO A 140 16.05 2.29 3.62
C PRO A 140 16.00 0.84 4.13
N ASP A 141 15.25 0.59 5.21
CA ASP A 141 15.12 -0.72 5.84
C ASP A 141 13.85 -1.48 5.41
N SER A 142 13.04 -0.94 4.48
CA SER A 142 11.83 -1.59 3.96
C SER A 142 12.03 -2.11 2.54
N ALA A 143 11.27 -3.15 2.17
CA ALA A 143 11.20 -3.62 0.79
C ALA A 143 10.11 -2.84 0.04
N VAL A 144 10.48 -1.77 -0.65
CA VAL A 144 9.53 -0.92 -1.39
C VAL A 144 9.19 -1.51 -2.77
N VAL A 145 7.90 -1.56 -3.08
CA VAL A 145 7.35 -2.07 -4.35
C VAL A 145 6.37 -1.04 -4.91
N ALA A 146 6.47 -0.72 -6.20
CA ALA A 146 5.45 0.10 -6.88
C ALA A 146 4.38 -0.82 -7.50
N ALA A 147 3.11 -0.67 -7.12
CA ALA A 147 2.01 -1.46 -7.68
C ALA A 147 0.65 -0.76 -7.56
N PHE A 148 -0.35 -1.26 -8.29
CA PHE A 148 -1.75 -0.81 -8.25
C PHE A 148 -2.04 0.60 -8.81
N ASN A 149 -1.04 1.32 -9.32
CA ASN A 149 -1.16 2.69 -9.87
C ASN A 149 -2.24 2.86 -10.95
N ASN A 150 -2.55 1.79 -11.70
CA ASN A 150 -3.48 1.80 -12.83
C ASN A 150 -4.85 1.17 -12.54
N ILE A 151 -5.17 0.92 -11.27
CA ILE A 151 -6.47 0.35 -10.91
C ILE A 151 -7.47 1.49 -10.69
N PRO A 152 -8.58 1.56 -11.46
CA PRO A 152 -9.63 2.53 -11.20
C PRO A 152 -10.44 2.12 -9.95
N ALA A 153 -10.33 2.90 -8.87
CA ALA A 153 -11.02 2.62 -7.61
C ALA A 153 -12.53 2.32 -7.76
N PRO A 154 -13.31 2.99 -8.63
CA PRO A 154 -14.73 2.69 -8.79
C PRO A 154 -15.03 1.25 -9.23
N LEU A 155 -14.10 0.55 -9.89
CA LEU A 155 -14.28 -0.86 -10.26
C LEU A 155 -13.96 -1.82 -9.11
N LEU A 156 -13.36 -1.34 -8.02
CA LEU A 156 -13.07 -2.14 -6.84
C LEU A 156 -14.21 -2.14 -5.81
N LEU A 157 -15.02 -1.08 -5.79
CA LEU A 157 -16.09 -0.85 -4.81
C LEU A 157 -17.34 -1.71 -5.05
#